data_AF-A0A3N0YST7-F1
#
_entry.id   AF-A0A3N0YST7-F1
#
_cell.length_a   1.000
_cell.length_b   1.000
_cell.length_c   1.000
_cell.angle_alpha   90.00
_cell.angle_beta   90.00
_cell.angle_gamma   90.00
#
_symmetry.space_group_name_H-M   'P 1'
#
loop_
_entity.id
_entity.type
_entity.pdbx_description
1 polymer ?
#
loop_
_entity_poly.entity_id
_entity_poly.type
_entity_poly.pdbx_seq_one_letter_code
_entity_poly.pdbx_strand_id
1 'polypeptide(L)'
;MKGADVTLRANTEIQTGDKIFWMFGDYNSLVDKNTEEKCEEEFWYSDIRLIAKMNRQTGDLTIKETETDHTGEYKLKIIRNGKASFKLFTVTVSDSTEKQKNESVTLEMNAEDRDGVNEQEGTSSL
;
A
#
# COMPACT_ATOMS: atom_id res chain seq x y z
N MET A 1 5.23 -6.31 15.65
CA MET A 1 4.79 -6.92 16.92
C MET A 1 3.29 -6.75 16.99
N LYS A 2 2.56 -7.81 17.34
CA LYS A 2 1.11 -7.73 17.54
C LYS A 2 0.72 -6.61 18.52
N GLY A 3 -0.41 -5.97 18.26
CA GLY A 3 -0.97 -4.86 19.04
C GLY A 3 -0.32 -3.50 18.78
N ALA A 4 0.75 -3.43 17.98
CA ALA A 4 1.41 -2.16 17.65
C ALA A 4 0.85 -1.57 16.34
N ASP A 5 0.92 -0.25 16.23
CA ASP A 5 0.67 0.46 14.98
C ASP A 5 1.88 0.33 14.06
N VAL A 6 1.62 0.15 12.76
CA VAL A 6 2.64 0.07 11.72
C VAL A 6 2.35 1.10 10.63
N THR A 7 3.35 1.92 10.31
CA THR A 7 3.24 2.89 9.20
C THR A 7 4.07 2.46 8.01
N LEU A 8 3.42 2.21 6.89
CA LEU A 8 4.05 1.97 5.60
C LEU A 8 4.32 3.31 4.93
N ARG A 9 5.61 3.64 4.79
CA ARG A 9 6.02 4.92 4.23
C ARG A 9 6.06 4.87 2.70
N ALA A 10 5.24 5.68 2.07
CA ALA A 10 5.20 5.79 0.61
C ALA A 10 6.58 6.26 0.09
N ASN A 11 7.22 7.20 0.80
CA ASN A 11 8.49 7.83 0.43
C ASN A 11 8.46 8.39 -1.01
N THR A 12 7.33 8.97 -1.40
CA THR A 12 7.16 9.60 -2.71
C THR A 12 6.43 10.93 -2.54
N GLU A 13 6.74 11.90 -3.39
CA GLU A 13 6.07 13.19 -3.38
C GLU A 13 4.67 13.02 -3.97
N ILE A 14 3.65 13.18 -3.14
CA ILE A 14 2.25 13.17 -3.57
C ILE A 14 1.92 14.53 -4.18
N GLN A 15 1.39 14.50 -5.40
CA GLN A 15 0.99 15.70 -6.15
C GLN A 15 -0.52 15.86 -6.18
N THR A 16 -0.97 17.10 -6.35
CA THR A 16 -2.39 17.40 -6.57
C THR A 16 -2.88 16.66 -7.81
N GLY A 17 -3.99 15.93 -7.65
CA GLY A 17 -4.59 15.13 -8.72
C GLY A 17 -4.09 13.69 -8.82
N ASP A 18 -3.09 13.30 -8.02
CA ASP A 18 -2.69 11.89 -7.92
C ASP A 18 -3.85 11.04 -7.37
N LYS A 19 -4.13 9.92 -8.04
CA LYS A 19 -5.04 8.90 -7.53
C LYS A 19 -4.22 7.85 -6.78
N ILE A 20 -4.53 7.64 -5.51
CA ILE A 20 -3.76 6.75 -4.64
C ILE A 20 -4.65 5.60 -4.17
N PHE A 21 -4.12 4.38 -4.22
CA PHE A 21 -4.78 3.18 -3.75
C PHE A 21 -3.82 2.36 -2.89
N TRP A 22 -4.31 1.96 -1.72
CA TRP A 22 -3.69 0.93 -0.90
C TRP A 22 -4.50 -0.34 -1.00
N MET A 23 -3.82 -1.45 -1.31
CA MET A 23 -4.41 -2.77 -1.45
C MET A 23 -3.69 -3.78 -0.57
N PHE A 24 -4.40 -4.84 -0.17
CA PHE A 24 -3.88 -5.92 0.65
C PHE A 24 -4.06 -7.29 -0.04
N GLY A 25 -3.02 -8.11 0.04
CA GLY A 25 -3.00 -9.49 -0.43
C GLY A 25 -3.02 -9.65 -1.95
N ASP A 26 -3.01 -10.91 -2.39
CA ASP A 26 -2.90 -11.29 -3.80
C ASP A 26 -4.10 -10.85 -4.64
N TYR A 27 -5.27 -10.77 -4.01
CA TYR A 27 -6.51 -10.34 -4.64
C TYR A 27 -6.68 -8.81 -4.70
N ASN A 28 -5.66 -8.04 -4.30
CA ASN A 28 -5.69 -6.59 -4.28
C ASN A 28 -6.94 -6.03 -3.55
N SER A 29 -7.25 -6.53 -2.36
CA SER A 29 -8.40 -6.03 -1.60
C SER A 29 -8.17 -4.57 -1.22
N LEU A 30 -9.14 -3.69 -1.49
CA LEU A 30 -8.96 -2.25 -1.23
C LEU A 30 -8.93 -1.97 0.27
N VAL A 31 -7.87 -1.32 0.72
CA VAL A 31 -7.67 -0.90 2.12
C VAL A 31 -8.09 0.55 2.30
N ASP A 32 -7.55 1.45 1.48
CA ASP A 32 -7.88 2.88 1.49
C ASP A 32 -7.57 3.50 0.12
N LYS A 33 -8.19 4.64 -0.20
CA LYS A 33 -7.92 5.37 -1.44
C LYS A 33 -8.11 6.87 -1.32
N ASN A 34 -7.39 7.59 -2.18
CA ASN A 34 -7.60 9.02 -2.42
C ASN A 34 -7.84 9.22 -3.91
N THR A 35 -9.11 9.34 -4.28
CA THR A 35 -9.57 9.66 -5.64
C THR A 35 -10.89 10.41 -5.52
N GLU A 36 -11.06 11.46 -6.33
CA GLU A 36 -12.32 12.22 -6.42
C GLU A 36 -13.37 11.49 -7.25
N GLU A 37 -12.92 10.65 -8.19
CA GLU A 37 -13.79 9.86 -9.07
C GLU A 37 -14.23 8.56 -8.42
N LYS A 38 -15.45 8.11 -8.78
CA LYS A 38 -15.85 6.71 -8.60
C LYS A 38 -14.90 5.85 -9.44
N CYS A 39 -13.96 5.21 -8.76
CA CYS A 39 -13.03 4.28 -9.40
C CYS A 39 -13.82 3.09 -9.97
N GLU A 40 -13.65 2.82 -11.27
CA GLU A 40 -14.22 1.67 -11.98
C GLU A 40 -13.36 0.39 -11.79
N GLU A 41 -12.22 0.49 -11.10
CA GLU A 41 -11.41 -0.69 -10.78
C GLU A 41 -12.15 -1.61 -9.81
N GLU A 42 -12.21 -2.89 -10.18
CA GLU A 42 -12.77 -3.94 -9.35
C GLU A 42 -11.79 -4.28 -8.22
N PHE A 43 -12.13 -3.83 -7.00
CA PHE A 43 -11.44 -4.23 -5.79
C PHE A 43 -12.31 -5.19 -4.98
N TRP A 44 -11.68 -6.17 -4.36
CA TRP A 44 -12.35 -7.06 -3.41
C TRP A 44 -12.43 -6.41 -2.04
N TYR A 45 -13.50 -6.68 -1.30
CA TYR A 45 -13.53 -6.37 0.12
C TYR A 45 -12.79 -7.48 0.86
N SER A 46 -11.85 -7.11 1.73
CA SER A 46 -11.17 -8.10 2.55
C SER A 46 -12.08 -8.54 3.70
N ASP A 47 -12.13 -9.84 3.98
CA ASP A 47 -12.84 -10.38 5.15
C ASP A 47 -12.09 -10.12 6.47
N ILE A 48 -10.84 -9.63 6.38
CA ILE A 48 -10.06 -9.29 7.57
C ILE A 48 -10.58 -7.99 8.19
N ARG A 49 -10.63 -7.97 9.53
CA ARG A 49 -10.87 -6.74 10.29
C ARG A 49 -9.58 -5.91 10.33
N LEU A 50 -9.25 -5.26 9.22
CA LEU A 50 -8.09 -4.38 9.11
C LEU A 50 -8.53 -2.94 9.36
N ILE A 51 -7.99 -2.33 10.42
CA ILE A 51 -8.18 -0.90 10.70
C ILE A 51 -6.97 -0.18 10.13
N ALA A 52 -7.15 0.51 9.01
CA ALA A 52 -6.08 1.27 8.38
C ALA A 52 -6.55 2.67 7.99
N LYS A 53 -5.60 3.61 7.94
CA LYS A 53 -5.85 4.99 7.53
C LYS A 53 -4.67 5.54 6.77
N MET A 54 -4.93 6.08 5.59
CA MET A 54 -3.94 6.78 4.79
C MET A 54 -3.83 8.26 5.20
N ASN A 55 -2.60 8.76 5.26
CA ASN A 55 -2.31 10.18 5.26
C ASN A 55 -2.36 10.72 3.83
N ARG A 56 -3.35 11.57 3.52
CA ARG A 56 -3.55 12.09 2.14
C ARG A 56 -2.45 13.02 1.65
N GLN A 57 -1.64 13.59 2.56
CA GLN A 57 -0.53 14.47 2.20
C GLN A 57 0.74 13.69 1.85
N THR A 58 1.04 12.61 2.58
CA THR A 58 2.27 11.83 2.39
C THR A 58 2.06 10.53 1.62
N GLY A 59 0.81 10.07 1.50
CA GLY A 59 0.47 8.77 0.92
C GLY A 59 0.74 7.60 1.87
N ASP A 60 1.23 7.84 3.08
CA ASP A 60 1.57 6.80 4.05
C ASP A 60 0.31 6.09 4.57
N LEU A 61 0.37 4.77 4.69
CA LEU A 61 -0.69 3.97 5.31
C LEU A 61 -0.30 3.65 6.75
N THR A 62 -1.17 3.95 7.70
CA THR A 62 -1.03 3.47 9.09
C THR A 62 -2.03 2.36 9.34
N ILE A 63 -1.53 1.18 9.64
CA ILE A 63 -2.29 0.02 10.11
C ILE A 63 -2.29 0.07 11.63
N LYS A 64 -3.47 0.05 12.24
CA LYS A 64 -3.63 0.16 13.69
C LYS A 64 -3.75 -1.20 14.33
N GLU A 65 -3.22 -1.31 15.56
CA GLU A 65 -3.43 -2.47 16.44
C GLU A 65 -3.21 -3.78 15.69
N THR A 66 -2.01 -3.95 15.12
CA THR A 66 -1.75 -5.03 14.16
C THR A 66 -1.97 -6.42 14.76
N GLU A 67 -2.63 -7.30 14.03
CA GLU A 67 -2.85 -8.70 14.37
C GLU A 67 -2.04 -9.61 13.44
N THR A 68 -1.82 -10.86 13.82
CA THR A 68 -1.08 -11.83 12.98
C THR A 68 -1.71 -11.99 11.60
N ASP A 69 -3.05 -11.89 11.52
CA ASP A 69 -3.84 -11.95 10.28
C ASP A 69 -3.66 -10.72 9.38
N HIS A 70 -3.05 -9.64 9.89
CA HIS A 70 -2.67 -8.46 9.09
C HIS A 70 -1.32 -8.64 8.39
N THR A 71 -0.64 -9.78 8.62
CA THR A 71 0.58 -10.17 7.88
C THR A 71 0.25 -10.40 6.41
N GLY A 72 1.10 -9.87 5.54
CA GLY A 72 0.95 -10.08 4.09
C GLY A 72 1.58 -8.97 3.27
N GLU A 73 1.30 -9.01 1.98
CA GLU A 73 1.73 -7.99 1.03
C GLU A 73 0.72 -6.84 0.97
N TYR A 74 1.24 -5.63 1.07
CA TYR A 74 0.51 -4.40 0.87
C TYR A 74 1.05 -3.73 -0.38
N LYS A 75 0.16 -3.29 -1.26
CA LYS A 75 0.49 -2.66 -2.53
C LYS A 75 -0.03 -1.22 -2.55
N LEU A 76 0.89 -0.28 -2.73
CA LEU A 76 0.59 1.10 -3.04
C LEU A 76 0.57 1.25 -4.56
N LYS A 77 -0.51 1.81 -5.10
CA LYS A 77 -0.63 2.23 -6.50
C LYS A 77 -0.86 3.74 -6.54
N ILE A 78 -0.06 4.45 -7.34
CA ILE A 78 -0.23 5.89 -7.59
C ILE A 78 -0.40 6.09 -9.08
N ILE A 79 -1.50 6.70 -9.48
CA ILE A 79 -1.77 7.08 -10.87
C ILE A 79 -1.58 8.58 -10.99
N ARG A 80 -0.60 8.99 -11.81
CA ARG A 80 -0.29 10.38 -12.12
C ARG A 80 -0.35 10.59 -13.63
N ASN A 81 -1.20 11.51 -14.08
CA ASN A 81 -1.37 11.81 -15.52
C ASN A 81 -1.60 10.55 -16.38
N GLY A 82 -2.41 9.61 -15.87
CA GLY A 82 -2.71 8.34 -16.52
C GLY A 82 -1.63 7.25 -16.37
N LYS A 83 -0.47 7.55 -15.79
CA LYS A 83 0.60 6.57 -15.57
C LYS A 83 0.53 5.99 -14.17
N ALA A 84 0.50 4.67 -14.07
CA ALA A 84 0.51 3.95 -12.81
C ALA A 84 1.94 3.63 -12.36
N SER A 85 2.21 3.84 -11.08
CA SER A 85 3.42 3.39 -10.38
C SER A 85 3.01 2.55 -9.17
N PHE A 86 3.86 1.60 -8.79
CA PHE A 86 3.56 0.62 -7.76
C PHE A 86 4.69 0.48 -6.77
N LYS A 87 4.34 0.27 -5.50
CA LYS A 87 5.29 -0.09 -4.44
C LYS A 87 4.71 -1.22 -3.60
N LEU A 88 5.51 -2.24 -3.36
CA LEU A 88 5.16 -3.41 -2.57
C LEU A 88 5.80 -3.31 -1.19
N PHE A 89 5.05 -3.73 -0.17
CA PHE A 89 5.48 -3.77 1.20
C PHE A 89 5.10 -5.12 1.79
N THR A 90 6.07 -5.83 2.36
CA THR A 90 5.80 -7.04 3.13
C THR A 90 5.71 -6.68 4.60
N VAL A 91 4.56 -6.95 5.21
CA VAL A 91 4.34 -6.76 6.65
C VAL A 91 4.32 -8.12 7.30
N THR A 92 5.14 -8.30 8.35
CA THR A 92 5.13 -9.49 9.19
C THR A 92 4.79 -9.09 10.62
N VAL A 93 3.68 -9.63 11.13
CA VAL A 93 3.22 -9.44 12.49
C VAL A 93 3.38 -10.76 13.24
N SER A 94 4.19 -10.72 14.29
CA SER A 94 4.40 -11.85 15.19
C SER A 94 4.10 -11.44 16.64
N ASP A 95 3.75 -12.43 17.44
CA ASP A 95 3.74 -12.30 18.90
C ASP A 95 5.16 -12.04 19.38
N SER A 96 5.37 -11.00 20.19
CA SER A 96 6.63 -10.80 20.87
C SER A 96 6.78 -11.85 21.96
N THR A 97 7.72 -12.76 21.80
CA THR A 97 8.25 -13.47 22.97
C THR A 97 9.15 -12.49 23.71
N GLU A 98 8.72 -12.04 24.89
CA GLU A 98 9.54 -11.15 25.73
C GLU A 98 10.86 -11.85 26.11
N LYS A 99 11.96 -11.42 25.50
CA LYS A 99 13.21 -11.15 26.22
C LYS A 99 13.76 -9.81 25.77
N GLN A 100 13.61 -8.83 26.64
CA GLN A 100 14.29 -7.55 26.55
C GLN A 100 15.81 -7.77 26.43
N LYS A 101 16.41 -7.32 25.32
CA LYS A 101 17.77 -6.76 25.32
C LYS A 101 17.93 -5.83 24.11
N ASN A 102 18.14 -4.56 24.43
CA ASN A 102 18.60 -3.45 23.62
C ASN A 102 19.61 -3.78 22.49
N GLU A 103 19.15 -3.99 21.25
CA GLU A 103 19.98 -3.78 20.05
C GLU A 103 19.11 -3.16 18.93
N SER A 104 19.63 -2.11 18.31
CA SER A 104 19.01 -1.38 17.20
C SER A 104 18.76 -2.29 16.01
N VAL A 105 17.51 -2.43 15.58
CA VAL A 105 17.16 -3.19 14.37
C VAL A 105 17.02 -2.22 13.21
N THR A 106 17.93 -2.34 12.24
CA THR A 106 17.86 -1.65 10.95
C THR A 106 16.83 -2.35 10.07
N LEU A 107 15.78 -1.64 9.64
CA LEU A 107 14.86 -2.14 8.63
C LEU A 107 15.37 -1.70 7.24
N GLU A 108 15.97 -2.63 6.50
CA GLU A 108 16.29 -2.41 5.09
C GLU A 108 15.00 -2.42 4.26
N MET A 109 14.66 -1.25 3.71
CA MET A 109 13.54 -1.08 2.79
C MET A 109 14.08 -1.11 1.36
N ASN A 110 13.98 -2.26 0.68
CA ASN A 110 14.24 -2.31 -0.75
C ASN A 110 12.96 -1.92 -1.49
N ALA A 111 12.93 -0.70 -2.01
CA ALA A 111 11.95 -0.30 -3.01
C ALA A 111 12.46 -0.75 -4.38
N GLU A 112 11.86 -1.78 -4.96
CA GLU A 112 12.03 -2.06 -6.39
C GLU A 112 11.06 -1.19 -7.18
N ASP A 113 11.57 -0.13 -7.80
CA ASP A 113 10.85 0.58 -8.86
C ASP A 113 10.74 -0.35 -10.07
N ARG A 114 9.52 -0.71 -10.46
CA ARG A 114 9.24 -1.37 -11.74
C ARG A 114 8.57 -0.37 -12.67
N ASP A 115 9.34 0.12 -13.63
CA ASP A 115 8.82 0.89 -14.76
C ASP A 115 7.91 -0.02 -15.60
N GLY A 116 6.60 0.22 -15.53
CA GLY A 116 5.63 -0.40 -16.42
C GLY A 116 5.74 0.18 -17.82
N VAL A 117 6.16 -0.65 -18.77
CA VAL A 117 6.26 -0.32 -20.21
C VAL A 117 4.87 -0.01 -20.78
N ASN A 118 4.84 1.09 -21.53
CA ASN A 118 3.74 1.62 -22.34
C ASN A 118 3.41 0.67 -23.52
N GLU A 119 2.17 0.23 -23.64
CA GLU A 119 1.62 -0.25 -24.91
C GLU A 119 0.61 0.77 -25.41
N GLN A 120 0.98 1.42 -26.52
CA GLN A 120 0.23 2.49 -27.16
C GLN A 120 -0.37 2.00 -28.47
N GLU A 121 -1.54 2.59 -28.77
CA GLU A 121 -2.16 2.80 -30.09
C GLU A 121 -2.76 1.60 -30.84
N GLY A 122 -4.09 1.67 -30.95
CA GLY A 122 -4.87 1.10 -32.04
C GLY A 122 -6.06 2.00 -32.34
N THR A 123 -5.81 3.22 -32.83
CA THR A 123 -6.85 4.02 -33.47
C THR A 123 -7.33 3.29 -34.73
N SER A 124 -8.64 3.07 -34.86
CA SER A 124 -9.24 2.84 -36.17
C SER A 124 -10.50 3.68 -36.27
N SER A 125 -10.38 4.77 -37.02
CA SER A 125 -11.52 5.52 -37.56
C SER A 125 -11.99 4.81 -38.83
N LEU A 126 -13.29 4.56 -38.94
CA LEU A 126 -14.14 4.77 -40.12
C LEU A 126 -15.61 4.62 -39.71
#